data_AF-A0A1C2AZ57-F1
#
_entry.id   AF-A0A1C2AZ57-F1
#
_cell.length_a   1.000
_cell.length_b   1.000
_cell.length_c   1.000
_cell.angle_alpha   90.00
_cell.angle_beta   90.00
_cell.angle_gamma   90.00
#
_symmetry.space_group_name_H-M   'P 1'
#
loop_
_entity.id
_entity.type
_entity.pdbx_description
1 polymer ?
#
loop_
_entity_poly.entity_id
_entity_poly.type
_entity_poly.pdbx_seq_one_letter_code
_entity_poly.pdbx_strand_id
1 'polypeptide(L)' 'YKSITKKVIYRANIKTLANIKKLVKIPIVVIGGITQQNYKKLLLNKADFLAISSYIWKNKKLKPEQAIKKFI' A
#
# COMPACT_ATOMS: atom_id res chain seq x y z
N TYR A 1 -6.85 0.72 -0.30
CA TYR A 1 -7.64 -0.25 -1.09
C TYR A 1 -8.40 -1.19 -0.15
N LYS A 2 -9.24 -2.13 -0.64
CA LYS A 2 -9.86 -3.13 0.25
C LYS A 2 -8.78 -4.10 0.73
N SER A 3 -8.63 -4.25 2.04
CA SER A 3 -7.79 -5.30 2.64
C SER A 3 -8.68 -6.34 3.31
N ILE A 4 -8.23 -7.59 3.32
CA ILE A 4 -8.84 -8.68 4.09
C ILE A 4 -8.08 -8.94 5.41
N THR A 5 -6.90 -8.34 5.59
CA THR A 5 -6.07 -8.51 6.80
C THR A 5 -6.58 -7.74 8.00
N LYS A 6 -7.47 -6.75 7.79
CA LYS A 6 -8.04 -5.91 8.84
C LYS A 6 -9.48 -5.58 8.49
N LYS A 7 -10.40 -5.77 9.43
CA LYS A 7 -11.78 -5.30 9.32
C LYS A 7 -11.80 -3.78 9.55
N VAL A 8 -12.30 -3.02 8.60
CA VAL A 8 -12.37 -1.55 8.67
C VAL A 8 -13.73 -1.07 8.21
N ILE A 9 -14.27 -0.06 8.90
CA ILE A 9 -15.54 0.59 8.54
C ILE A 9 -15.25 1.66 7.47
N TYR A 10 -14.16 2.43 7.66
CA TYR A 10 -13.77 3.52 6.76
C TYR A 10 -12.47 3.19 6.02
N ARG A 11 -12.37 3.72 4.80
CA ARG A 11 -11.18 3.59 3.95
C ARG A 11 -10.77 4.96 3.44
N ALA A 12 -9.50 5.29 3.60
CA ALA A 12 -8.95 6.55 3.09
C ALA A 12 -8.97 6.57 1.56
N ASN A 13 -9.22 7.76 1.00
CA ASN A 13 -9.10 8.04 -0.42
C ASN A 13 -7.65 8.44 -0.76
N ILE A 14 -7.22 8.28 -2.00
CA ILE A 14 -5.92 8.77 -2.47
C ILE A 14 -5.78 10.30 -2.28
N LYS A 15 -6.87 11.06 -2.36
CA LYS A 15 -6.87 12.51 -2.06
C LYS A 15 -6.43 12.81 -0.62
N THR A 16 -6.74 11.92 0.32
CA THR A 16 -6.32 12.05 1.72
C THR A 16 -4.80 12.02 1.84
N LEU A 17 -4.11 11.17 1.07
CA LEU A 17 -2.65 11.11 1.05
C LEU A 17 -2.04 12.44 0.60
N ALA A 18 -2.56 13.03 -0.50
CA ALA A 18 -2.08 14.31 -1.00
C ALA A 18 -2.29 15.45 0.02
N ASN A 19 -3.40 15.43 0.75
CA ASN A 19 -3.68 16.42 1.79
C ASN A 19 -2.73 16.25 2.99
N ILE A 20 -2.55 15.02 3.49
CA ILE A 20 -1.65 14.76 4.63
C ILE A 20 -0.22 15.17 4.27
N LYS A 21 0.25 14.90 3.05
CA LYS A 21 1.61 15.28 2.62
C LYS A 21 1.85 16.79 2.66
N LYS A 22 0.82 17.61 2.50
CA LYS A 22 0.92 19.07 2.65
C LYS A 22 0.95 19.51 4.12
N LEU A 23 0.40 18.69 5.03
CA LEU A 23 0.26 19.01 6.44
C LEU A 23 1.47 18.55 7.27
N VAL A 24 2.06 17.41 6.93
CA VAL A 24 3.14 16.79 7.72
C VAL A 24 4.46 16.76 6.97
N LYS A 25 5.56 16.97 7.69
CA LYS A 25 6.94 16.90 7.16
C LYS A 25 7.64 15.57 7.44
N ILE A 26 6.97 14.64 8.13
CA ILE A 26 7.49 13.30 8.39
C ILE A 26 7.20 12.35 7.21
N PRO A 27 8.00 11.28 7.05
CA PRO A 27 7.73 10.27 6.04
C PRO A 27 6.38 9.58 6.24
N ILE A 28 5.68 9.29 5.14
CA ILE A 28 4.36 8.67 5.13
C ILE A 28 4.47 7.23 4.61
N VAL A 29 4.05 6.29 5.45
CA VAL A 29 3.88 4.89 5.08
C VAL A 29 2.41 4.63 4.76
N VAL A 30 2.11 4.13 3.56
CA VAL A 30 0.74 3.73 3.19
C VAL A 30 0.54 2.22 3.33
N ILE A 31 -0.64 1.83 3.81
CA ILE A 31 -0.99 0.44 4.09
C ILE A 31 -2.39 0.09 3.57
N GLY A 32 -2.67 -1.20 3.39
CA GLY A 32 -4.02 -1.72 3.19
C GLY A 32 -4.41 -2.01 1.73
N GLY A 33 -4.41 -3.31 1.40
CA GLY A 33 -4.84 -3.82 0.10
C GLY A 33 -3.91 -3.45 -1.06
N ILE A 34 -2.62 -3.25 -0.77
CA ILE A 34 -1.59 -2.92 -1.78
C ILE A 34 -1.21 -4.19 -2.56
N THR A 35 -1.11 -4.08 -3.87
CA THR A 35 -0.77 -5.16 -4.80
C THR A 35 0.11 -4.65 -5.96
N GLN A 36 0.67 -5.55 -6.77
CA GLN A 36 1.48 -5.18 -7.95
C GLN A 36 0.73 -4.26 -8.93
N GLN A 37 -0.61 -4.33 -8.96
CA GLN A 37 -1.42 -3.54 -9.89
C GLN A 37 -1.60 -2.08 -9.44
N ASN A 38 -1.48 -1.80 -8.15
CA ASN A 38 -1.88 -0.49 -7.60
C ASN A 38 -0.76 0.28 -6.90
N TYR A 39 0.37 -0.36 -6.58
CA TYR A 39 1.43 0.29 -5.80
C TYR A 39 2.03 1.52 -6.50
N LYS A 40 2.21 1.46 -7.83
CA LYS A 40 2.75 2.59 -8.61
C LYS A 40 1.91 3.85 -8.45
N LYS A 41 0.57 3.71 -8.39
CA LYS A 41 -0.33 4.85 -8.17
C LYS A 41 -0.09 5.51 -6.81
N LEU A 42 0.22 4.73 -5.77
CA LEU A 42 0.52 5.26 -4.44
C LEU A 42 1.85 6.03 -4.43
N LEU A 43 2.88 5.49 -5.07
CA LEU A 43 4.19 6.15 -5.19
C LEU A 43 4.10 7.45 -6.00
N LEU A 44 3.38 7.44 -7.14
CA LEU A 44 3.12 8.64 -7.95
C LEU A 44 2.34 9.72 -7.17
N ASN A 45 1.57 9.33 -6.15
CA ASN A 45 0.87 10.25 -5.25
C ASN A 45 1.67 10.57 -3.98
N LYS A 46 3.00 10.48 -4.05
CA LYS A 46 3.96 10.89 -3.01
C LYS A 46 3.85 10.13 -1.69
N ALA A 47 3.47 8.85 -1.72
CA ALA A 47 3.76 7.95 -0.61
C ALA A 47 5.28 7.74 -0.53
N ASP A 48 5.87 7.88 0.66
CA ASP A 48 7.31 7.67 0.85
C ASP A 48 7.63 6.17 0.96
N PHE A 49 6.76 5.41 1.63
CA PHE A 49 6.92 3.97 1.82
C PHE A 49 5.61 3.21 1.69
N LEU A 50 5.72 1.90 1.40
CA LEU A 50 4.60 0.97 1.30
C LEU A 50 4.74 -0.12 2.36
N ALA A 51 3.69 -0.41 3.13
CA ALA A 51 3.63 -1.62 3.96
C ALA A 51 2.66 -2.65 3.36
N ILE A 52 3.20 -3.81 2.99
CA ILE A 52 2.48 -4.85 2.24
C ILE A 52 2.55 -6.16 3.03
N SER A 53 1.38 -6.70 3.38
CA SER A 53 1.28 -7.95 4.14
C SER A 53 0.75 -9.10 3.28
N SER A 54 -0.56 -9.21 3.05
CA SER A 54 -1.16 -10.40 2.42
C SER A 54 -0.67 -10.70 1.00
N TYR A 55 -0.28 -9.67 0.23
CA TYR A 55 0.24 -9.89 -1.12
C TYR A 55 1.60 -10.61 -1.10
N ILE A 56 2.39 -10.43 -0.04
CA ILE A 56 3.68 -11.10 0.15
C ILE A 56 3.48 -12.44 0.86
N TRP A 57 2.80 -12.45 2.01
CA TRP A 57 2.76 -13.60 2.91
C TRP A 57 1.59 -14.57 2.68
N LYS A 58 0.48 -14.11 2.11
CA LYS A 58 -0.75 -14.90 1.91
C LYS A 58 -1.09 -15.03 0.42
N ASN A 59 -0.08 -15.00 -0.44
CA ASN A 59 -0.26 -15.13 -1.87
C ASN A 59 -0.46 -16.61 -2.25
N LYS A 60 -1.54 -16.93 -2.96
CA LYS A 60 -1.84 -18.31 -3.36
C LYS A 60 -0.96 -18.81 -4.52
N LYS A 61 -0.33 -17.90 -5.27
CA LYS A 61 0.38 -18.22 -6.52
C LYS A 61 1.89 -18.05 -6.42
N LEU A 62 2.35 -17.10 -5.61
CA LEU A 62 3.76 -16.74 -5.52
C LEU A 62 4.28 -17.05 -4.12
N LYS A 63 5.53 -17.52 -4.03
CA LYS A 63 6.27 -17.52 -2.77
C LYS A 63 6.66 -16.08 -2.37
N PRO A 64 6.92 -15.79 -1.08
CA PRO A 64 7.24 -14.43 -0.62
C PRO A 64 8.36 -13.75 -1.41
N GLU A 65 9.44 -14.46 -1.70
CA GLU A 65 10.59 -13.97 -2.48
C GLU A 65 10.21 -13.60 -3.93
N GLN A 66 9.28 -14.34 -4.54
CA GLN A 66 8.77 -14.04 -5.88
C GLN A 66 7.79 -12.87 -5.85
N ALA A 67 7.01 -12.74 -4.78
CA ALA A 67 6.06 -11.66 -4.59
C ALA A 67 6.77 -10.31 -4.37
N ILE A 68 7.87 -10.29 -3.61
CA ILE A 68 8.70 -9.09 -3.41
C ILE A 68 9.25 -8.57 -4.74
N LYS A 69 9.72 -9.48 -5.62
CA LYS A 69 10.22 -9.15 -6.97
C LYS A 69 9.17 -8.48 -7.88
N LYS A 70 7.89 -8.42 -7.49
CA LYS A 70 6.87 -7.66 -8.24
C LYS A 70 6.85 -6.16 -7.94
N PHE A 71 7.61 -5.72 -6.93
CA PHE A 71 7.69 -4.32 -6.49
C PHE A 71 9.08 -3.70 -6.67
N ILE A 72 10.00 -4.44 -7.27
CA ILE A 72 11.34 -4.02 -7.70
C ILE A 72 11.27 -3.89 -9.22
#